data_AF-A0A7V2SVZ5-F1
#
_entry.id   AF-A0A7V2SVZ5-F1
#
_cell.length_a   1.000
_cell.length_b   1.000
_cell.length_c   1.000
_cell.angle_alpha   90.00
_cell.angle_beta   90.00
_cell.angle_gamma   90.00
#
_symmetry.space_group_name_H-M   'P 1'
#
loop_
_entity.id
_entity.type
_entity.pdbx_description
1 polymer ?
#
loop_
_entity_poly.entity_id
_entity_poly.type
_entity_poly.pdbx_seq_one_letter_code
_entity_poly.pdbx_strand_id
1 'polypeptide(L)' 'MGIGGVSILMYHQVGDFAPMKSHRSTYCHYKSFSRQMHLLKALKFRVVDMDAILDHAKGKRRLPK' A
#
# COMPACT_ATOMS: atom_id res chain seq x y z
N MET A 1 -12.32 -21.87 -3.77
CA MET A 1 -11.60 -21.44 -2.55
C MET A 1 -10.54 -20.45 -3.00
N GLY A 2 -10.82 -19.15 -2.87
CA GLY A 2 -10.11 -18.11 -3.62
C GLY A 2 -8.64 -17.98 -3.23
N ILE A 3 -7.79 -17.79 -4.24
CA ILE A 3 -6.43 -17.27 -4.06
C ILE A 3 -6.62 -15.88 -3.43
N GLY A 4 -6.23 -15.71 -2.17
CA GLY A 4 -6.29 -14.40 -1.52
C GLY A 4 -5.48 -13.41 -2.35
N GLY A 5 -6.14 -12.37 -2.88
CA GLY A 5 -5.49 -11.39 -3.74
C GLY A 5 -4.55 -10.50 -2.93
N VAL A 6 -3.34 -10.25 -3.45
CA VAL A 6 -2.45 -9.20 -2.94
C VAL A 6 -2.82 -7.89 -3.63
N SER A 7 -2.99 -6.82 -2.86
CA SER A 7 -3.16 -5.47 -3.41
C SER A 7 -1.85 -4.70 -3.31
N ILE A 8 -1.43 -4.07 -4.40
CA ILE A 8 -0.23 -3.23 -4.45
C ILE A 8 -0.68 -1.78 -4.54
N LEU A 9 -0.34 -0.97 -3.54
CA LEU A 9 -0.59 0.48 -3.55
C LEU A 9 0.69 1.19 -3.99
N MET A 10 0.62 1.89 -5.11
CA MET A 10 1.76 2.61 -5.67
C MET A 10 1.64 4.10 -5.36
N TYR A 11 2.66 4.63 -4.69
CA TYR A 11 2.81 6.06 -4.45
C TYR A 11 4.03 6.56 -5.23
N HIS A 12 3.91 7.74 -5.83
CA HIS A 12 5.01 8.37 -6.54
C HIS A 12 5.83 9.23 -5.56
N GLN A 13 5.28 10.37 -5.13
CA GLN A 13 5.92 11.27 -4.17
C GLN A 13 4.99 11.55 -2.99
N VAL A 14 5.49 11.39 -1.76
CA VAL A 14 4.77 11.72 -0.53
C VAL A 14 5.53 12.80 0.22
N GLY A 15 4.87 13.90 0.58
CA GLY A 15 5.56 15.04 1.18
C GLY A 15 4.62 16.21 1.50
N ASP A 16 5.21 17.33 1.89
CA ASP A 16 4.52 18.61 2.05
C ASP A 16 4.77 19.44 0.79
N PHE A 17 3.76 19.51 -0.08
CA PHE A 17 3.84 20.19 -1.37
C PHE A 17 2.82 21.33 -1.40
N ALA A 18 3.20 22.43 -2.05
CA ALA A 18 2.26 23.50 -2.35
C ALA A 18 1.05 22.96 -3.14
N PRO A 19 -0.14 23.60 -3.06
CA PRO A 19 -1.32 23.16 -3.80
C PRO A 19 -1.08 23.04 -5.31
N MET A 20 -0.96 21.81 -5.79
CA MET A 20 -0.70 21.53 -7.21
C MET A 20 -1.97 21.73 -8.04
N LYS A 21 -1.87 22.42 -9.18
CA LYS A 21 -2.98 22.61 -10.13
C LYS A 21 -3.06 21.50 -11.18
N SER A 22 -1.95 20.82 -11.49
CA SER A 22 -1.85 19.74 -12.48
C SER A 22 -1.08 18.53 -11.92
N HIS A 23 -1.13 17.39 -12.63
CA HIS A 23 -0.40 16.14 -12.29
C HIS A 23 -0.58 15.65 -10.85
N ARG A 24 -1.75 15.85 -10.25
CA ARG A 24 -2.02 15.50 -8.85
C ARG A 24 -1.85 14.00 -8.53
N SER A 25 -1.90 13.12 -9.53
CA SER A 25 -1.71 11.68 -9.36
C SER A 25 -0.28 11.27 -8.99
N THR A 26 0.72 12.13 -9.21
CA THR A 26 2.12 11.85 -8.87
C THR A 26 2.53 12.39 -7.51
N TYR A 27 1.62 13.06 -6.78
CA TYR A 27 1.91 13.67 -5.49
C TYR A 27 0.84 13.31 -4.45
N CYS A 28 1.28 13.03 -3.23
CA CYS A 28 0.41 12.80 -2.09
C CYS A 28 0.87 13.67 -0.92
N HIS A 29 -0.05 14.48 -0.37
CA HIS A 29 0.25 15.23 0.85
C HIS A 29 0.40 14.26 2.03
N TYR A 30 1.43 14.43 2.86
CA TYR A 30 1.77 13.49 3.94
C TYR A 30 0.61 13.23 4.93
N LYS A 31 -0.21 14.24 5.25
CA LYS A 31 -1.42 14.07 6.08
C LYS A 31 -2.45 13.14 5.44
N SER A 32 -2.63 13.21 4.12
CA SER A 32 -3.55 12.31 3.40
C SER A 32 -3.00 10.89 3.37
N PHE A 33 -1.70 10.73 3.12
CA PHE A 33 -1.02 9.43 3.21
C PHE A 33 -1.20 8.81 4.61
N SER A 34 -0.95 9.57 5.67
CA SER A 34 -1.15 9.11 7.06
C SER A 34 -2.58 8.66 7.32
N ARG A 35 -3.58 9.39 6.84
CA ARG A 35 -5.00 8.97 6.94
C ARG A 35 -5.28 7.66 6.19
N GLN A 36 -4.70 7.47 5.01
CA GLN A 36 -4.81 6.22 4.27
C GLN A 36 -4.19 5.05 5.03
N MET A 37 -3.00 5.24 5.62
CA MET A 37 -2.35 4.21 6.43
C MET A 37 -3.15 3.88 7.70
N HIS A 38 -3.74 4.88 8.35
CA HIS A 38 -4.65 4.67 9.48
C HIS A 38 -5.90 3.90 9.09
N LEU A 39 -6.49 4.19 7.92
CA LEU A 39 -7.63 3.44 7.40
C LEU A 39 -7.26 1.98 7.15
N LEU A 40 -6.13 1.71 6.52
CA LEU A 40 -5.64 0.35 6.29
C LEU A 40 -5.46 -0.41 7.61
N LYS A 41 -4.88 0.25 8.61
CA LYS A 41 -4.73 -0.32 9.96
C LYS A 41 -6.08 -0.59 10.63
N ALA A 42 -7.02 0.34 10.56
CA ALA A 42 -8.36 0.19 11.14
C ALA A 42 -9.14 -0.96 10.50
N LEU A 43 -9.00 -1.14 9.18
CA LEU A 43 -9.57 -2.25 8.41
C LEU A 43 -8.74 -3.54 8.51
N LYS A 44 -7.70 -3.57 9.34
CA LYS A 44 -6.83 -4.73 9.62
C LYS A 44 -6.09 -5.29 8.41
N PHE A 45 -5.84 -4.47 7.38
CA PHE A 45 -4.95 -4.86 6.30
C PHE A 45 -3.53 -5.11 6.83
N ARG A 46 -2.88 -6.15 6.30
CA ARG A 46 -1.50 -6.50 6.64
C ARG A 46 -0.57 -6.04 5.54
N VAL A 47 0.35 -5.13 5.90
CA VAL A 47 1.48 -4.79 5.03
C VAL A 47 2.51 -5.90 5.18
N VAL A 48 2.98 -6.41 4.05
CA VAL A 48 3.97 -7.49 3.97
C VAL A 48 5.16 -7.00 3.18
N ASP A 49 6.34 -7.50 3.54
CA ASP A 49 7.57 -7.25 2.78
C ASP A 49 7.56 -8.00 1.43
N MET A 50 8.42 -7.56 0.52
CA MET A 50 8.51 -8.14 -0.83
C MET A 50 9.01 -9.58 -0.81
N ASP A 51 9.87 -9.97 0.12
CA ASP A 51 10.38 -11.33 0.22
C ASP A 51 9.27 -12.32 0.57
N ALA A 52 8.35 -11.93 1.48
CA ALA A 52 7.16 -12.70 1.83
C ALA A 52 6.24 -12.89 0.62
N ILE A 53 6.10 -11.86 -0.23
CA ILE A 53 5.36 -11.96 -1.49
C ILE A 53 6.04 -12.94 -2.44
N LEU A 54 7.37 -12.85 -2.61
CA LEU A 54 8.14 -13.75 -3.48
C LEU A 54 8.06 -15.21 -3.00
N ASP A 55 8.18 -15.45 -1.70
CA ASP A 55 8.04 -16.79 -1.13
C ASP A 55 6.62 -17.33 -1.26
N HIS A 56 5.61 -16.46 -1.14
CA HIS A 56 4.22 -16.85 -1.39
C HIS A 56 3.99 -17.24 -2.85
N ALA A 57 4.50 -16.45 -3.80
CA ALA A 57 4.42 -16.74 -5.23
C ALA A 57 5.14 -18.05 -5.60
N LYS A 58 6.20 -18.40 -4.87
CA LYS A 58 6.92 -19.68 -5.01
C LYS A 58 6.25 -20.84 -4.25
N GLY A 59 5.13 -20.62 -3.57
CA GLY A 59 4.43 -21.64 -2.77
C GLY A 59 5.09 -22.02 -1.45
N LYS A 60 6.12 -21.28 -1.01
CA LYS A 60 6.92 -21.57 0.19
C LYS A 60 6.30 -21.03 1.47
N ARG A 61 5.49 -19.97 1.36
CA ARG A 61 4.92 -19.25 2.51
C ARG A 61 3.44 -18.93 2.27
N ARG A 62 2.63 -18.95 3.33
CA ARG A 62 1.28 -18.38 3.30
C ARG A 62 1.34 -16.94 3.80
N LEU A 63 0.66 -16.03 3.10
CA LEU A 63 0.50 -14.66 3.57
C LEU A 63 -0.53 -14.59 4.70
N PRO A 64 -0.39 -13.62 5.63
CA PRO A 64 -1.42 -13.35 6.62
C PRO A 64 -2.73 -12.92 5.94
N LYS A 65 -3.86 -13.24 6.57
CA LYS A 65 -5.18 -12.74 6.16
C LYS A 65 -5.42 -11.32 6.64
#